data_AF-A0A7V9GE09-F1
#
_entry.id   AF-A0A7V9GE09-F1
#
_cell.length_a   1.000
_cell.length_b   1.000
_cell.length_c   1.000
_cell.angle_alpha   90.00
_cell.angle_beta   90.00
_cell.angle_gamma   90.00
#
_symmetry.space_group_name_H-M   'P 1'
#
loop_
_entity.id
_entity.type
_entity.pdbx_description
1 polymer ?
#
loop_
_entity_poly.entity_id
_entity_poly.type
_entity_poly.pdbx_seq_one_letter_code
_entity_poly.pdbx_strand_id
1 'polypeptide(L)'
;MSLDAVKNTNNFDNNDFGAATVAKSVFSKWQDFPISKISHHGTMCCEIAREWLSAMDFSELNGASVLTGPRWIRQKYNWGPTIWQIHWCEVVRQQALDCGAQAALAQEIFSVRGVQSFQVQFVQQYSKEATDQWANRWNGEETSVHWIDGNLIYHEGCAVAVHDNEIKLWDASAGWWINPKQFDGYGSLLAVRLFVSPNDTTTFNWRNHRIIANEWQKIEEM
;
A
#
# COMPACT_ATOMS: atom_id res chain seq x y z
N MET A 1 1.73 -72.81 -32.79
CA MET A 1 3.12 -72.35 -33.00
C MET A 1 3.10 -71.31 -34.12
N SER A 2 3.83 -70.20 -33.93
CA SER A 2 3.95 -68.99 -34.79
C SER A 2 2.76 -68.02 -34.68
N LEU A 3 2.80 -66.96 -33.86
CA LEU A 3 3.58 -65.70 -33.87
C LEU A 3 3.20 -64.71 -34.98
N ASP A 4 2.67 -63.58 -34.50
CA ASP A 4 2.81 -62.18 -34.90
C ASP A 4 2.18 -61.61 -36.19
N ALA A 5 1.32 -60.61 -35.98
CA ALA A 5 1.34 -59.37 -36.76
C ALA A 5 0.66 -58.20 -36.01
N VAL A 6 1.50 -57.41 -35.34
CA VAL A 6 1.54 -55.92 -35.29
C VAL A 6 0.24 -55.15 -35.01
N LYS A 7 0.13 -54.64 -33.78
CA LYS A 7 -0.74 -53.52 -33.39
C LYS A 7 -0.11 -52.20 -33.85
N ASN A 8 -0.89 -51.41 -34.59
CA ASN A 8 -0.56 -50.08 -35.06
C ASN A 8 -0.72 -49.08 -33.89
N THR A 9 0.38 -48.56 -33.35
CA THR A 9 0.37 -47.55 -32.29
C THR A 9 0.43 -46.15 -32.90
N ASN A 10 -0.57 -45.34 -32.58
CA ASN A 10 -0.66 -43.92 -32.89
C ASN A 10 0.53 -43.15 -32.30
N ASN A 11 1.36 -42.55 -33.16
CA ASN A 11 2.26 -41.47 -32.79
C ASN A 11 1.46 -40.15 -32.84
N PHE A 12 1.01 -39.67 -31.68
CA PHE A 12 0.74 -38.26 -31.48
C PHE A 12 1.94 -37.67 -30.78
N ASP A 13 2.78 -36.96 -31.54
CA ASP A 13 3.87 -36.14 -31.03
C ASP A 13 3.28 -34.98 -30.20
N ASN A 14 3.07 -35.22 -28.91
CA ASN A 14 2.85 -34.18 -27.91
C ASN A 14 4.20 -33.52 -27.58
N ASN A 15 4.71 -32.70 -28.49
CA ASN A 15 5.72 -31.70 -28.18
C ASN A 15 5.03 -30.42 -27.68
N ASP A 16 4.32 -30.55 -26.55
CA ASP A 16 3.89 -29.40 -25.77
C ASP A 16 5.13 -28.93 -24.98
N PHE A 17 5.91 -28.06 -25.61
CA PHE A 17 6.99 -27.35 -24.96
C PHE A 17 6.38 -26.47 -23.87
N GLY A 18 6.32 -27.02 -22.66
CA GLY A 18 5.99 -26.30 -21.45
C GLY A 18 6.92 -25.10 -21.29
N ALA A 19 6.50 -23.96 -21.81
CA ALA A 19 7.04 -22.68 -21.40
C ALA A 19 6.84 -22.62 -19.90
N ALA A 20 7.94 -22.69 -19.14
CA ALA A 20 7.92 -22.47 -17.71
C ALA A 20 7.32 -21.08 -17.47
N THR A 21 6.03 -21.05 -17.11
CA THR A 21 5.33 -19.82 -16.77
C THR A 21 6.04 -19.25 -15.56
N VAL A 22 6.89 -18.25 -15.78
CA VAL A 22 7.56 -17.53 -14.69
C VAL A 22 6.44 -17.01 -13.79
N ALA A 23 6.36 -17.54 -12.57
CA ALA A 23 5.32 -17.16 -11.63
C ALA A 23 5.39 -15.64 -11.43
N LYS A 24 4.33 -14.95 -11.87
CA LYS A 24 4.24 -13.50 -11.81
C LYS A 24 4.32 -13.07 -10.34
N SER A 25 5.15 -12.08 -10.00
CA SER A 25 5.23 -11.59 -8.62
C SER A 25 3.90 -10.99 -8.18
N VAL A 26 3.60 -11.07 -6.88
CA VAL A 26 2.35 -10.54 -6.27
C VAL A 26 2.17 -9.03 -6.46
N PHE A 27 3.27 -8.30 -6.69
CA PHE A 27 3.28 -6.86 -6.92
C PHE A 27 3.51 -6.45 -8.38
N SER A 28 3.59 -7.42 -9.30
CA SER A 28 3.92 -7.18 -10.72
C SER A 28 3.03 -6.14 -11.41
N LYS A 29 1.74 -6.08 -11.06
CA LYS A 29 0.82 -5.09 -11.60
C LYS A 29 1.17 -3.66 -11.19
N TRP A 30 1.73 -3.49 -10.01
CA TRP A 30 2.03 -2.19 -9.40
C TRP A 30 3.53 -1.91 -9.31
N GLN A 31 4.34 -2.59 -10.13
CA GLN A 31 5.80 -2.44 -10.15
C GLN A 31 6.22 -0.97 -10.32
N ASP A 32 5.57 -0.28 -11.25
CA ASP A 32 5.85 1.11 -11.61
C ASP A 32 4.77 2.08 -11.13
N PHE A 33 3.91 1.64 -10.21
CA PHE A 33 2.81 2.48 -9.73
C PHE A 33 3.35 3.62 -8.87
N PRO A 34 2.99 4.89 -9.17
CA PRO A 34 3.51 6.02 -8.40
C PRO A 34 2.86 6.09 -7.03
N ILE A 35 3.58 6.67 -6.07
CA ILE A 35 3.00 7.01 -4.76
C ILE A 35 2.07 8.22 -4.89
N SER A 36 0.98 8.21 -4.14
CA SER A 36 0.02 9.31 -4.12
C SER A 36 0.63 10.56 -3.46
N LYS A 37 0.39 11.75 -4.02
CA LYS A 37 0.96 13.01 -3.50
C LYS A 37 -0.07 14.13 -3.47
N ILE A 38 -0.37 14.62 -2.26
CA ILE A 38 -1.16 15.84 -2.08
C ILE A 38 -0.35 17.02 -2.58
N SER A 39 -0.96 17.83 -3.43
CA SER A 39 -0.29 18.91 -4.15
C SER A 39 -0.48 20.27 -3.47
N HIS A 40 0.38 21.21 -3.83
CA HIS A 40 0.35 22.57 -3.32
C HIS A 40 0.11 23.55 -4.47
N HIS A 41 -0.91 24.42 -4.37
CA HIS A 41 -1.24 25.39 -5.41
C HIS A 41 -0.21 26.53 -5.56
N GLY A 42 0.75 26.62 -4.66
CA GLY A 42 1.69 27.75 -4.58
C GLY A 42 1.06 29.02 -3.97
N THR A 43 -0.08 28.90 -3.28
CA THR A 43 -0.79 30.02 -2.67
C THR A 43 -1.07 29.76 -1.19
N MET A 44 -1.43 30.82 -0.45
CA MET A 44 -1.63 30.79 1.01
C MET A 44 -2.71 29.81 1.47
N CYS A 45 -3.70 29.48 0.64
CA CYS A 45 -4.80 28.60 1.06
C CYS A 45 -4.31 27.18 1.43
N CYS A 46 -3.27 26.69 0.76
CA CYS A 46 -2.69 25.38 1.06
C CYS A 46 -1.83 25.42 2.33
N GLU A 47 -1.09 26.51 2.58
CA GLU A 47 -0.35 26.69 3.84
C GLU A 47 -1.31 26.76 5.03
N ILE A 48 -2.40 27.53 4.92
CA ILE A 48 -3.44 27.58 5.96
C ILE A 48 -4.01 26.18 6.25
N ALA A 49 -4.21 25.36 5.21
CA ALA A 49 -4.72 24.00 5.37
C ALA A 49 -3.72 23.07 6.08
N ARG A 50 -2.41 23.21 5.78
CA ARG A 50 -1.34 22.45 6.46
C ARG A 50 -1.16 22.89 7.91
N GLU A 51 -1.28 24.19 8.20
CA GLU A 51 -1.28 24.71 9.57
C GLU A 51 -2.50 24.20 10.35
N TRP A 52 -3.68 24.20 9.75
CA TRP A 52 -4.88 23.60 10.35
C TRP A 52 -4.67 22.12 10.66
N LEU A 53 -4.07 21.35 9.73
CA LEU A 53 -3.76 19.94 9.92
C LEU A 53 -2.84 19.73 11.13
N SER A 54 -1.79 20.53 11.21
CA SER A 54 -0.79 20.49 12.28
C SER A 54 -1.40 20.86 13.64
N ALA A 55 -2.23 21.91 13.69
CA ALA A 55 -2.93 22.32 14.90
C ALA A 55 -3.96 21.29 15.37
N MET A 56 -4.72 20.71 14.44
CA MET A 56 -5.66 19.62 14.72
C MET A 56 -4.92 18.42 15.32
N ASP A 57 -3.83 18.01 14.67
CA ASP A 57 -3.04 16.88 15.14
C ASP A 57 -2.42 17.12 16.52
N PHE A 58 -1.88 18.32 16.78
CA PHE A 58 -1.35 18.68 18.08
C PHE A 58 -2.42 18.59 19.19
N SER A 59 -3.64 19.04 18.90
CA SER A 59 -4.78 18.94 19.82
C SER A 59 -5.17 17.48 20.08
N GLU A 60 -5.27 16.66 19.03
CA GLU A 60 -5.64 15.24 19.13
C GLU A 60 -4.54 14.39 19.79
N LEU A 61 -3.27 14.75 19.60
CA LEU A 61 -2.14 14.09 20.25
C LEU A 61 -2.19 14.27 21.76
N ASN A 62 -2.62 15.44 22.24
CA ASN A 62 -2.88 15.73 23.66
C ASN A 62 -1.76 15.27 24.62
N GLY A 63 -0.50 15.56 24.26
CA GLY A 63 0.68 15.20 25.06
C GLY A 63 1.10 13.72 25.01
N ALA A 64 0.45 12.89 24.19
CA ALA A 64 0.90 11.52 23.93
C ALA A 64 2.24 11.50 23.15
N SER A 65 2.84 10.32 23.03
CA SER A 65 4.10 10.14 22.29
C SER A 65 3.96 10.58 20.84
N VAL A 66 4.99 11.24 20.29
CA VAL A 66 5.04 11.64 18.85
C VAL A 66 4.91 10.45 17.89
N LEU A 67 5.22 9.23 18.36
CA LEU A 67 5.03 7.96 17.65
C LEU A 67 3.61 7.38 17.79
N THR A 68 2.66 8.09 18.43
CA THR A 68 1.25 7.67 18.48
C THR A 68 0.64 7.87 17.10
N GLY A 69 0.07 6.83 16.50
CA GLY A 69 -0.54 6.96 15.17
C GLY A 69 -1.71 7.97 15.15
N PRO A 70 -1.84 8.82 14.10
CA PRO A 70 -2.88 9.84 14.00
C PRO A 70 -4.26 9.22 13.69
N ARG A 71 -4.85 8.54 14.68
CA ARG A 71 -6.14 7.84 14.56
C ARG A 71 -7.30 8.75 14.18
N TRP A 72 -7.19 10.04 14.51
CA TRP A 72 -8.20 11.04 14.19
C TRP A 72 -8.39 11.19 12.67
N ILE A 73 -7.39 10.89 11.82
CA ILE A 73 -7.55 10.89 10.36
C ILE A 73 -8.70 9.98 9.95
N ARG A 74 -8.70 8.74 10.47
CA ARG A 74 -9.73 7.74 10.15
C ARG A 74 -11.11 8.10 10.72
N GLN A 75 -11.14 8.89 11.78
CA GLN A 75 -12.38 9.42 12.37
C GLN A 75 -12.92 10.60 11.56
N LYS A 76 -12.02 11.44 11.01
CA LYS A 76 -12.37 12.65 10.23
C LYS A 76 -12.80 12.33 8.81
N TYR A 77 -12.23 11.30 8.19
CA TYR A 77 -12.45 10.95 6.80
C TYR A 77 -13.01 9.53 6.66
N ASN A 78 -14.09 9.42 5.89
CA ASN A 78 -14.55 8.12 5.41
C ASN A 78 -13.52 7.54 4.44
N TRP A 79 -13.38 6.22 4.43
CA TRP A 79 -12.63 5.57 3.38
C TRP A 79 -13.47 5.52 2.10
N GLY A 80 -12.93 6.09 1.03
CA GLY A 80 -13.59 6.22 -0.27
C GLY A 80 -12.64 6.84 -1.30
N PRO A 81 -13.07 7.02 -2.55
CA PRO A 81 -12.18 7.53 -3.59
C PRO A 81 -11.74 8.98 -3.36
N THR A 82 -10.55 9.31 -3.88
CA THR A 82 -10.07 10.68 -4.02
C THR A 82 -9.94 11.04 -5.50
N ILE A 83 -10.39 12.24 -5.87
CA ILE A 83 -10.18 12.77 -7.21
C ILE A 83 -8.76 13.35 -7.26
N TRP A 84 -7.89 12.70 -8.00
CA TRP A 84 -6.51 13.15 -8.21
C TRP A 84 -6.43 14.02 -9.48
N GLN A 85 -5.65 15.10 -9.50
CA GLN A 85 -4.77 15.64 -8.47
C GLN A 85 -5.54 16.46 -7.41
N ILE A 86 -5.32 16.15 -6.11
CA ILE A 86 -5.91 16.90 -5.00
C ILE A 86 -4.86 17.81 -4.32
N HIS A 87 -5.29 18.97 -3.84
CA HIS A 87 -4.44 19.92 -3.14
C HIS A 87 -4.75 20.04 -1.65
N TRP A 88 -3.78 20.49 -0.85
CA TRP A 88 -3.92 20.61 0.61
C TRP A 88 -5.20 21.32 1.08
N CYS A 89 -5.56 22.44 0.45
CA CYS A 89 -6.77 23.19 0.79
C CYS A 89 -8.07 22.48 0.47
N GLU A 90 -8.04 21.51 -0.45
CA GLU A 90 -9.18 20.69 -0.84
C GLU A 90 -9.29 19.48 0.09
N VAL A 91 -8.16 18.84 0.44
CA VAL A 91 -8.10 17.67 1.34
C VAL A 91 -8.81 17.94 2.67
N VAL A 92 -8.56 19.09 3.30
CA VAL A 92 -9.16 19.44 4.60
C VAL A 92 -10.68 19.61 4.54
N ARG A 93 -11.24 19.80 3.34
CA ARG A 93 -12.69 19.98 3.09
C ARG A 93 -13.39 18.68 2.71
N GLN A 94 -12.64 17.62 2.38
CA GLN A 94 -13.22 16.35 1.98
C GLN A 94 -13.92 15.63 3.13
N GLN A 95 -14.91 14.82 2.77
CA GLN A 95 -15.57 13.88 3.67
C GLN A 95 -15.05 12.45 3.52
N ALA A 96 -14.48 12.13 2.37
CA ALA A 96 -13.87 10.83 2.09
C ALA A 96 -12.50 11.02 1.44
N LEU A 97 -11.57 10.13 1.78
CA LEU A 97 -10.22 10.07 1.22
C LEU A 97 -9.82 8.61 1.01
N ASP A 98 -9.02 8.36 -0.02
CA ASP A 98 -8.48 7.03 -0.29
C ASP A 98 -7.27 6.75 0.59
N CYS A 99 -6.70 5.55 0.48
CA CYS A 99 -5.53 5.18 1.27
C CYS A 99 -4.30 6.02 0.95
N GLY A 100 -4.11 6.45 -0.30
CA GLY A 100 -3.00 7.32 -0.71
C GLY A 100 -3.06 8.70 -0.08
N ALA A 101 -4.23 9.35 -0.13
CA ALA A 101 -4.41 10.65 0.51
C ALA A 101 -4.28 10.57 2.05
N GLN A 102 -4.83 9.52 2.67
CA GLN A 102 -4.68 9.30 4.11
C GLN A 102 -3.24 8.97 4.52
N ALA A 103 -2.49 8.23 3.70
CA ALA A 103 -1.07 7.95 3.91
C ALA A 103 -0.22 9.22 3.82
N ALA A 104 -0.46 10.07 2.82
CA ALA A 104 0.22 11.35 2.67
C ALA A 104 -0.07 12.30 3.86
N LEU A 105 -1.31 12.33 4.37
CA LEU A 105 -1.65 13.06 5.60
C LEU A 105 -0.88 12.55 6.81
N ALA A 106 -0.83 11.23 6.99
CA ALA A 106 -0.10 10.63 8.11
C ALA A 106 1.41 10.93 8.04
N GLN A 107 2.00 10.88 6.83
CA GLN A 107 3.41 11.23 6.65
C GLN A 107 3.69 12.68 7.05
N GLU A 108 2.88 13.63 6.57
CA GLU A 108 2.99 15.06 6.90
C GLU A 108 2.91 15.27 8.41
N ILE A 109 1.93 14.66 9.07
CA ILE A 109 1.76 14.74 10.52
C ILE A 109 3.00 14.24 11.27
N PHE A 110 3.51 13.05 10.92
CA PHE A 110 4.72 12.54 11.56
C PHE A 110 5.92 13.44 11.30
N SER A 111 6.06 13.98 10.08
CA SER A 111 7.13 14.92 9.75
C SER A 111 7.05 16.20 10.57
N VAL A 112 5.86 16.79 10.74
CA VAL A 112 5.64 17.98 11.57
C VAL A 112 5.95 17.72 13.04
N ARG A 113 5.71 16.51 13.53
CA ARG A 113 6.10 16.07 14.88
C ARG A 113 7.61 15.83 15.03
N GLY A 114 8.40 16.02 13.98
CA GLY A 114 9.84 15.75 13.96
C GLY A 114 10.20 14.27 13.89
N VAL A 115 9.26 13.41 13.49
CA VAL A 115 9.50 11.98 13.29
C VAL A 115 9.90 11.75 11.83
N GLN A 116 11.03 11.09 11.61
CA GLN A 116 11.42 10.66 10.27
C GLN A 116 10.40 9.65 9.73
N SER A 117 9.71 10.04 8.66
CA SER A 117 8.61 9.29 8.08
C SER A 117 8.73 9.14 6.57
N PHE A 118 8.19 8.06 6.04
CA PHE A 118 8.31 7.67 4.64
C PHE A 118 6.98 7.18 4.11
N GLN A 119 6.74 7.34 2.81
CA GLN A 119 5.58 6.75 2.16
C GLN A 119 5.84 5.28 1.87
N VAL A 120 4.79 4.48 1.93
CA VAL A 120 4.88 3.03 1.77
C VAL A 120 3.77 2.56 0.86
N GLN A 121 4.10 1.64 -0.04
CA GLN A 121 3.15 0.84 -0.79
C GLN A 121 3.12 -0.58 -0.24
N PHE A 122 1.94 -1.17 -0.29
CA PHE A 122 1.66 -2.53 0.15
C PHE A 122 0.96 -3.29 -0.97
N VAL A 123 1.14 -4.61 -0.95
CA VAL A 123 0.18 -5.53 -1.57
C VAL A 123 -0.46 -6.35 -0.47
N GLN A 124 -1.78 -6.27 -0.37
CA GLN A 124 -2.55 -7.02 0.61
C GLN A 124 -3.45 -8.05 -0.06
N GLN A 125 -3.70 -9.16 0.63
CA GLN A 125 -4.63 -10.18 0.19
C GLN A 125 -5.98 -10.04 0.89
N TYR A 126 -7.06 -10.15 0.14
CA TYR A 126 -8.42 -10.18 0.67
C TYR A 126 -9.22 -11.32 0.06
N SER A 127 -10.47 -11.52 0.51
CA SER A 127 -11.35 -12.48 -0.17
C SER A 127 -11.82 -11.89 -1.50
N LYS A 128 -12.11 -12.76 -2.47
CA LYS A 128 -12.62 -12.33 -3.78
C LYS A 128 -13.94 -11.56 -3.66
N GLU A 129 -14.78 -11.95 -2.71
CA GLU A 129 -16.06 -11.30 -2.45
C GLU A 129 -15.87 -9.85 -1.97
N ALA A 130 -14.87 -9.62 -1.11
CA ALA A 130 -14.56 -8.28 -0.62
C ALA A 130 -14.03 -7.39 -1.76
N THR A 131 -13.10 -7.90 -2.57
CA THR A 131 -12.56 -7.15 -3.70
C THR A 131 -13.60 -6.86 -4.77
N ASP A 132 -14.48 -7.80 -5.07
CA ASP A 132 -15.60 -7.61 -6.01
C ASP A 132 -16.60 -6.57 -5.47
N GLN A 133 -16.91 -6.61 -4.17
CA GLN A 133 -17.78 -5.62 -3.53
C GLN A 133 -17.18 -4.20 -3.63
N TRP A 134 -15.89 -4.04 -3.36
CA TRP A 134 -15.22 -2.75 -3.48
C TRP A 134 -15.16 -2.26 -4.93
N ALA A 135 -14.83 -3.14 -5.88
CA ALA A 135 -14.82 -2.79 -7.30
C ALA A 135 -16.20 -2.28 -7.75
N ASN A 136 -17.28 -2.96 -7.34
CA ASN A 136 -18.64 -2.55 -7.66
C ASN A 136 -19.03 -1.20 -7.04
N ARG A 137 -18.60 -0.94 -5.80
CA ARG A 137 -18.87 0.34 -5.11
C ARG A 137 -18.14 1.50 -5.79
N TRP A 138 -16.93 1.29 -6.29
CA TRP A 138 -16.09 2.33 -6.89
C TRP A 138 -16.39 2.58 -8.37
N ASN A 139 -16.91 1.58 -9.10
CA ASN A 139 -17.32 1.72 -10.50
C ASN A 139 -18.45 2.76 -10.71
N GLY A 140 -19.15 3.20 -9.67
CA GLY A 140 -20.21 4.21 -9.75
C GLY A 140 -19.73 5.67 -9.74
N GLU A 141 -18.45 5.95 -9.45
CA GLU A 141 -17.99 7.30 -9.06
C GLU A 141 -16.89 7.89 -9.98
N GLU A 142 -16.83 7.52 -11.27
CA GLU A 142 -15.74 7.91 -12.20
C GLU A 142 -14.31 7.54 -11.71
N THR A 143 -14.23 6.62 -10.74
CA THR A 143 -12.97 6.26 -10.09
C THR A 143 -12.44 4.93 -10.59
N SER A 144 -11.12 4.85 -10.72
CA SER A 144 -10.46 3.70 -11.31
C SER A 144 -10.24 2.60 -10.26
N VAL A 145 -10.55 1.35 -10.63
CA VAL A 145 -10.32 0.14 -9.81
C VAL A 145 -8.97 -0.53 -10.10
N HIS A 146 -8.00 0.18 -10.70
CA HIS A 146 -6.68 -0.36 -11.04
C HIS A 146 -5.89 -0.86 -9.82
N TRP A 147 -6.27 -0.41 -8.62
CA TRP A 147 -5.71 -0.82 -7.33
C TRP A 147 -6.18 -2.21 -6.89
N ILE A 148 -7.10 -2.86 -7.63
CA ILE A 148 -7.59 -4.22 -7.38
C ILE A 148 -7.06 -5.17 -8.46
N ASP A 149 -6.50 -6.32 -8.09
CA ASP A 149 -6.12 -7.42 -9.02
C ASP A 149 -6.54 -8.78 -8.47
N GLY A 150 -7.72 -9.26 -8.86
CA GLY A 150 -8.29 -10.47 -8.28
C GLY A 150 -8.50 -10.31 -6.77
N ASN A 151 -7.80 -11.11 -5.97
CA ASN A 151 -7.82 -11.04 -4.51
C ASN A 151 -6.70 -10.17 -3.91
N LEU A 152 -5.92 -9.48 -4.75
CA LEU A 152 -4.83 -8.61 -4.36
C LEU A 152 -5.24 -7.15 -4.43
N ILE A 153 -4.75 -6.38 -3.46
CA ILE A 153 -5.06 -4.97 -3.30
C ILE A 153 -3.77 -4.18 -3.14
N TYR A 154 -3.59 -3.19 -4.01
CA TYR A 154 -2.65 -2.11 -3.80
C TYR A 154 -3.15 -1.21 -2.68
N HIS A 155 -2.27 -0.90 -1.74
CA HIS A 155 -2.59 -0.06 -0.61
C HIS A 155 -1.42 0.85 -0.26
N GLU A 156 -1.68 2.01 0.33
CA GLU A 156 -0.66 2.97 0.75
C GLU A 156 -0.72 3.23 2.25
N GLY A 157 0.45 3.54 2.83
CA GLY A 157 0.57 3.89 4.24
C GLY A 157 1.83 4.69 4.53
N CYS A 158 2.16 4.80 5.81
CA CYS A 158 3.30 5.57 6.28
C CYS A 158 4.23 4.68 7.12
N ALA A 159 5.52 4.72 6.85
CA ALA A 159 6.52 4.18 7.77
C ALA A 159 7.04 5.30 8.67
N VAL A 160 7.38 4.97 9.91
CA VAL A 160 8.13 5.85 10.81
C VAL A 160 9.38 5.14 11.27
N ALA A 161 10.52 5.83 11.27
CA ALA A 161 11.74 5.33 11.89
C ALA A 161 11.62 5.42 13.43
N VAL A 162 12.08 4.40 14.14
CA VAL A 162 12.06 4.36 15.61
C VAL A 162 13.47 4.38 16.21
N HIS A 163 14.33 3.44 15.84
CA HIS A 163 15.73 3.34 16.30
C HIS A 163 16.51 2.36 15.41
N ASP A 164 17.79 2.60 15.17
CA ASP A 164 18.70 1.66 14.46
C ASP A 164 18.15 1.10 13.14
N ASN A 165 17.67 1.99 12.26
CA ASN A 165 17.00 1.66 11.00
C ASN A 165 15.75 0.77 11.16
N GLU A 166 15.24 0.59 12.37
CA GLU A 166 13.94 -0.04 12.58
C GLU A 166 12.81 0.90 12.18
N ILE A 167 11.82 0.35 11.49
CA ILE A 167 10.62 1.06 11.08
C ILE A 167 9.37 0.40 11.66
N LYS A 168 8.33 1.21 11.82
CA LYS A 168 6.96 0.74 12.03
C LYS A 168 6.08 1.22 10.89
N LEU A 169 5.16 0.36 10.43
CA LEU A 169 4.25 0.66 9.32
C LEU A 169 2.87 1.01 9.87
N TRP A 170 2.36 2.18 9.49
CA TRP A 170 1.08 2.75 9.86
C TRP A 170 0.12 2.69 8.67
N ASP A 171 -1.04 2.10 8.87
CA ASP A 171 -2.17 2.16 7.94
C ASP A 171 -3.14 3.23 8.43
N ALA A 172 -3.14 4.38 7.73
CA ALA A 172 -4.01 5.50 8.09
C ALA A 172 -5.49 5.22 7.83
N SER A 173 -5.81 4.40 6.81
CA SER A 173 -7.18 4.04 6.45
C SER A 173 -7.82 3.04 7.41
N ALA A 174 -7.00 2.25 8.10
CA ALA A 174 -7.43 1.35 9.18
C ALA A 174 -7.26 1.97 10.57
N GLY A 175 -6.37 2.96 10.71
CA GLY A 175 -6.06 3.61 11.99
C GLY A 175 -5.23 2.72 12.94
N TRP A 176 -4.35 1.86 12.41
CA TRP A 176 -3.53 0.97 13.20
C TRP A 176 -2.08 0.81 12.70
N TRP A 177 -1.23 0.25 13.57
CA TRP A 177 0.10 -0.24 13.19
C TRP A 177 -0.04 -1.62 12.57
N ILE A 178 0.48 -1.82 11.37
CA ILE A 178 0.46 -3.11 10.68
C ILE A 178 1.30 -4.11 11.46
N ASN A 179 0.73 -5.28 11.74
CA ASN A 179 1.44 -6.38 12.36
C ASN A 179 2.11 -7.23 11.25
N PRO A 180 3.45 -7.34 11.25
CA PRO A 180 4.13 -8.16 10.25
C PRO A 180 3.78 -9.63 10.35
N LYS A 181 3.23 -10.14 11.46
CA LYS A 181 2.94 -11.59 11.61
C LYS A 181 1.72 -12.09 10.82
N GLN A 182 1.03 -11.24 10.09
CA GLN A 182 -0.18 -11.60 9.35
C GLN A 182 0.17 -11.77 7.86
N PHE A 183 0.54 -12.99 7.51
CA PHE A 183 1.07 -13.36 6.19
C PHE A 183 0.06 -14.10 5.32
N ASP A 184 -1.00 -14.65 5.91
CA ASP A 184 -2.04 -15.38 5.23
C ASP A 184 -3.45 -14.87 5.58
N GLY A 185 -4.40 -15.19 4.70
CA GLY A 185 -5.79 -14.88 4.89
C GLY A 185 -6.15 -13.40 4.66
N TYR A 186 -7.30 -13.01 5.20
CA TYR A 186 -7.90 -11.70 4.95
C TYR A 186 -7.06 -10.58 5.57
N GLY A 187 -6.64 -9.62 4.76
CA GLY A 187 -5.84 -8.46 5.15
C GLY A 187 -4.35 -8.75 5.34
N SER A 188 -3.85 -9.93 4.92
CA SER A 188 -2.42 -10.23 5.01
C SER A 188 -1.59 -9.32 4.12
N LEU A 189 -0.37 -9.01 4.57
CA LEU A 189 0.57 -8.22 3.80
C LEU A 189 1.52 -9.16 3.04
N LEU A 190 1.48 -9.12 1.71
CA LEU A 190 2.27 -9.98 0.83
C LEU A 190 3.51 -9.31 0.27
N ALA A 191 3.50 -7.98 0.14
CA ALA A 191 4.66 -7.23 -0.31
C ALA A 191 4.65 -5.79 0.22
N VAL A 192 5.83 -5.19 0.31
CA VAL A 192 6.03 -3.81 0.73
C VAL A 192 7.06 -3.11 -0.14
N ARG A 193 6.89 -1.80 -0.33
CA ARG A 193 7.90 -0.91 -0.92
C ARG A 193 7.93 0.39 -0.14
N LEU A 194 9.11 0.74 0.35
CA LEU A 194 9.35 1.98 1.10
C LEU A 194 9.92 3.04 0.16
N PHE A 195 9.39 4.27 0.17
CA PHE A 195 9.90 5.35 -0.67
C PHE A 195 10.78 6.30 0.13
N VAL A 196 12.04 6.40 -0.31
CA VAL A 196 13.03 7.35 0.21
C VAL A 196 13.59 8.18 -0.94
N SER A 197 14.72 8.87 -0.75
CA SER A 197 15.39 9.56 -1.86
C SER A 197 15.76 8.55 -2.98
N PRO A 198 15.63 8.88 -4.28
CA PRO A 198 15.74 7.91 -5.37
C PRO A 198 17.04 7.09 -5.43
N ASN A 199 18.14 7.63 -4.91
CA ASN A 199 19.46 6.97 -4.89
C ASN A 199 19.82 6.39 -3.51
N ASP A 200 18.91 6.47 -2.54
CA ASP A 200 19.13 5.95 -1.20
C ASP A 200 18.71 4.47 -1.18
N THR A 201 19.69 3.62 -0.88
CA THR A 201 19.55 2.15 -0.78
C THR A 201 19.60 1.68 0.67
N THR A 202 19.22 2.56 1.61
CA THR A 202 19.18 2.22 3.04
C THR A 202 18.32 0.97 3.24
N THR A 203 18.84 0.07 4.07
CA THR A 203 18.08 -1.10 4.52
C THR A 203 17.49 -0.81 5.89
N PHE A 204 16.18 -0.98 6.00
CA PHE A 204 15.42 -0.86 7.22
C PHE A 204 15.05 -2.23 7.78
N ASN A 205 14.88 -2.32 9.10
CA ASN A 205 14.37 -3.50 9.76
C ASN A 205 12.89 -3.28 10.09
N TRP A 206 12.04 -4.21 9.70
CA TRP A 206 10.66 -4.27 10.17
C TRP A 206 10.45 -5.59 10.89
N ARG A 207 10.69 -5.56 12.21
CA ARG A 207 10.94 -6.75 13.03
C ARG A 207 12.01 -7.63 12.40
N ASN A 208 11.62 -8.81 11.91
CA ASN A 208 12.54 -9.78 11.35
C ASN A 208 12.72 -9.60 9.83
N HIS A 209 11.97 -8.71 9.17
CA HIS A 209 12.08 -8.47 7.73
C HIS A 209 13.07 -7.34 7.44
N ARG A 210 13.87 -7.49 6.38
CA ARG A 210 14.85 -6.47 5.94
C ARG A 210 14.37 -5.76 4.69
N ILE A 211 13.88 -4.54 4.85
CA ILE A 211 13.30 -3.72 3.79
C ILE A 211 14.35 -2.84 3.11
N ILE A 212 14.67 -3.13 1.86
CA ILE A 212 15.53 -2.27 1.02
C ILE A 212 14.66 -1.15 0.46
N ALA A 213 15.09 0.08 0.67
CA ALA A 213 14.34 1.24 0.22
C ALA A 213 14.25 1.31 -1.32
N ASN A 214 13.15 1.88 -1.80
CA ASN A 214 12.78 2.03 -3.21
C ASN A 214 12.55 0.72 -4.00
N GLU A 215 12.63 -0.45 -3.35
CA GLU A 215 12.43 -1.76 -3.97
C GLU A 215 11.18 -2.46 -3.41
N TRP A 216 10.46 -3.17 -4.28
CA TRP A 216 9.41 -4.09 -3.86
C TRP A 216 10.03 -5.32 -3.22
N GLN A 217 9.55 -5.68 -2.04
CA GLN A 217 9.94 -6.89 -1.34
C GLN A 217 8.75 -7.72 -0.96
N LYS A 218 8.85 -9.03 -1.19
CA LYS A 218 7.87 -9.99 -0.69
C LYS A 218 8.00 -10.12 0.82
N ILE A 219 6.87 -10.25 1.48
CA ILE A 219 6.79 -10.60 2.88
C ILE A 219 6.39 -12.07 2.94
N GLU A 220 7.30 -12.90 3.44
CA GLU A 220 7.14 -14.34 3.57
C GLU A 220 7.43 -14.72 5.03
N GLU A 221 6.84 -15.82 5.49
CA GLU A 221 7.19 -16.39 6.80
C GLU A 221 8.66 -16.82 6.77
N MET A 222 9.43 -16.40 7.77
CA MET A 222 10.85 -16.77 7.93
C MET A 222 11.03 -17.92 8.89
#